data_AF-A0A0Q7MHG3-F1
#
_entry.id   AF-A0A0Q7MHG3-F1
#
_cell.length_a   1.000
_cell.length_b   1.000
_cell.length_c   1.000
_cell.angle_alpha   90.00
_cell.angle_beta   90.00
_cell.angle_gamma   90.00
#
_symmetry.space_group_name_H-M   'P 1'
#
loop_
_entity.id
_entity.type
_entity.pdbx_description
1 polymer ?
#
loop_
_entity_poly.entity_id
_entity_poly.type
_entity_poly.pdbx_seq_one_letter_code
_entity_poly.pdbx_strand_id
1 'polypeptide(L)'
;MAVNLTRPVAPDPYSLLPSVPGFALTSEDFTPGERLPDVHTNTDAGSNVSPQLSWEGFPDATKSFLVSCFDPDAPGPAGWWHWTVVDVPVTTTSLPAGAELPAGAFALRGDDGEARYVGAAPPPGDQVHRYFFVVHALDVPSLGLGPDTTPGAANTAVLFHTLARAVLVGTYQQ
;
A
#
# COMPACT_ATOMS: atom_id res chain seq x y z
N MET A 1 18.33 -0.05 27.95
CA MET A 1 19.16 -0.73 26.93
C MET A 1 18.53 -0.43 25.59
N ALA A 2 19.31 -0.10 24.56
CA ALA A 2 18.77 0.03 23.20
C ALA A 2 18.27 -1.35 22.73
N VAL A 3 17.13 -1.38 22.04
CA VAL A 3 16.60 -2.61 21.44
C VAL A 3 17.51 -3.01 20.27
N ASN A 4 17.91 -4.28 20.19
CA ASN A 4 18.63 -4.80 19.02
C ASN A 4 17.61 -5.12 17.91
N LEU A 5 17.69 -4.38 16.81
CA LEU A 5 16.79 -4.53 15.66
C LEU A 5 17.32 -5.47 14.57
N THR A 6 18.51 -6.06 14.76
CA THR A 6 19.13 -6.96 13.78
C THR A 6 18.24 -8.20 13.55
N ARG A 7 17.77 -8.37 12.30
CA ARG A 7 16.94 -9.50 11.86
C ARG A 7 17.14 -9.74 10.35
N PRO A 8 16.72 -10.89 9.80
CA PRO A 8 16.68 -11.08 8.35
C PRO A 8 15.72 -10.11 7.66
N VAL A 9 16.03 -9.74 6.42
CA VAL A 9 15.11 -9.00 5.55
C VAL A 9 13.90 -9.88 5.21
N ALA A 10 12.70 -9.32 5.28
CA ALA A 10 11.50 -10.06 4.93
C ALA A 10 11.51 -10.44 3.44
N PRO A 11 10.99 -11.61 3.03
CA PRO A 11 10.79 -11.89 1.62
C PRO A 11 9.86 -10.84 0.98
N ASP A 12 9.88 -10.72 -0.35
CA ASP A 12 8.82 -9.99 -1.07
C ASP A 12 7.46 -10.63 -0.71
N PRO A 13 6.53 -9.89 -0.06
CA PRO A 13 5.28 -10.45 0.42
C PRO A 13 4.38 -10.95 -0.72
N TYR A 14 4.47 -10.37 -1.92
CA TYR A 14 3.64 -10.75 -3.07
C TYR A 14 4.21 -11.93 -3.86
N SER A 15 5.50 -12.23 -3.70
CA SER A 15 6.10 -13.48 -4.21
C SER A 15 5.56 -14.73 -3.51
N LEU A 16 4.97 -14.56 -2.32
CA LEU A 16 4.39 -15.64 -1.51
C LEU A 16 2.89 -15.86 -1.77
N LEU A 17 2.28 -15.07 -2.66
CA LEU A 17 0.85 -15.14 -2.98
C LEU A 17 0.62 -15.84 -4.33
N PRO A 18 -0.62 -16.26 -4.63
CA PRO A 18 -0.97 -16.73 -5.98
C PRO A 18 -0.51 -15.73 -7.05
N SER A 19 0.07 -16.29 -8.12
CA SER A 19 0.51 -15.50 -9.27
C SER A 19 -0.71 -15.06 -10.08
N VAL A 20 -0.72 -13.77 -10.44
CA VAL A 20 -1.72 -13.13 -11.29
C VAL A 20 -0.99 -12.26 -12.31
N PRO A 21 -1.62 -11.92 -13.46
CA PRO A 21 -1.07 -10.95 -14.39
C PRO A 21 -0.68 -9.62 -13.72
N GLY A 22 0.39 -9.00 -14.23
CA GLY A 22 0.78 -7.65 -13.85
C GLY A 22 0.15 -6.59 -14.74
N PHE A 23 0.11 -5.35 -14.25
CA PHE A 23 -0.17 -4.14 -15.04
C PHE A 23 0.72 -2.98 -14.56
N ALA A 24 0.71 -1.85 -15.25
CA ALA A 24 1.59 -0.73 -14.93
C ALA A 24 1.09 0.04 -13.71
N LEU A 25 2.01 0.36 -12.79
CA LEU A 25 1.82 1.27 -11.66
C LEU A 25 3.06 2.17 -11.57
N THR A 26 2.84 3.47 -11.58
CA THR A 26 3.89 4.49 -11.53
C THR A 26 3.58 5.54 -10.49
N SER A 27 4.60 6.29 -10.10
CA SER A 27 4.47 7.51 -9.30
C SER A 27 5.30 8.61 -9.92
N GLU A 28 4.78 9.84 -9.90
CA GLU A 28 5.54 11.05 -10.21
C GLU A 28 6.44 11.48 -9.04
N ASP A 29 6.15 10.98 -7.83
CA ASP A 29 6.82 11.43 -6.62
C ASP A 29 8.09 10.63 -6.31
N PHE A 30 8.19 9.38 -6.76
CA PHE A 30 9.36 8.54 -6.51
C PHE A 30 9.61 7.49 -7.60
N THR A 31 10.87 7.07 -7.71
CA THR A 31 11.30 6.00 -8.62
C THR A 31 11.24 4.64 -7.90
N PRO A 32 10.80 3.55 -8.56
CA PRO A 32 10.78 2.22 -7.95
C PRO A 32 12.13 1.82 -7.34
N GLY A 33 12.13 1.36 -6.10
CA GLY A 33 13.29 0.92 -5.34
C GLY A 33 14.08 2.04 -4.65
N GLU A 34 13.83 3.30 -5.01
CA GLU A 34 14.53 4.45 -4.45
C GLU A 34 13.92 4.91 -3.11
N ARG A 35 14.65 5.79 -2.42
CA ARG A 35 14.19 6.39 -1.17
C ARG A 35 12.96 7.25 -1.41
N LEU A 36 11.92 7.06 -0.60
CA LEU A 36 10.74 7.93 -0.56
C LEU A 36 11.15 9.36 -0.16
N PRO A 37 10.65 10.39 -0.87
CA PRO A 37 10.77 11.77 -0.43
C PRO A 37 10.16 11.98 0.97
N ASP A 38 10.76 12.90 1.75
CA ASP A 38 10.38 13.10 3.16
C ASP A 38 8.91 13.48 3.33
N VAL A 39 8.32 14.17 2.36
CA VAL A 39 6.90 14.57 2.36
C VAL A 39 5.94 13.37 2.57
N HIS A 40 6.33 12.16 2.15
CA HIS A 40 5.56 10.92 2.31
C HIS A 40 5.86 10.16 3.60
N THR A 41 6.66 10.72 4.49
CA THR A 41 7.06 10.07 5.75
C THR A 41 6.24 10.62 6.91
N ASN A 42 6.09 9.82 7.97
CA ASN A 42 5.49 10.23 9.24
C ASN A 42 6.60 10.47 10.28
N THR A 43 7.59 11.26 9.90
CA THR A 43 8.74 11.65 10.73
C THR A 43 8.76 13.16 10.92
N ASP A 44 9.66 13.68 11.76
CA ASP A 44 9.82 15.13 11.94
C ASP A 44 10.19 15.88 10.64
N ALA A 45 10.80 15.19 9.68
CA ALA A 45 11.11 15.74 8.35
C ALA A 45 9.92 15.68 7.38
N GLY A 46 8.88 14.90 7.72
CA GLY A 46 7.81 14.55 6.82
C GLY A 46 6.51 15.32 7.01
N SER A 47 5.61 15.14 6.04
CA SER A 47 4.29 15.78 6.04
C SER A 47 3.15 14.76 5.94
N ASN A 48 3.46 13.46 6.02
CA ASN A 48 2.49 12.37 6.02
C ASN A 48 1.52 12.41 4.81
N VAL A 49 2.03 12.76 3.62
CA VAL A 49 1.23 12.88 2.38
C VAL A 49 1.34 11.57 1.59
N SER A 50 0.22 10.95 1.22
CA SER A 50 0.28 9.77 0.34
C SER A 50 0.92 10.13 -1.00
N PRO A 51 1.77 9.28 -1.60
CA PRO A 51 2.35 9.58 -2.89
C PRO A 51 1.30 9.56 -4.00
N GLN A 52 1.57 10.31 -5.05
CA GLN A 52 0.89 10.20 -6.33
C GLN A 52 1.05 8.77 -6.85
N LEU A 53 -0.03 8.17 -7.35
CA LEU A 53 -0.02 6.87 -7.99
C LEU A 53 -0.86 6.93 -9.27
N SER A 54 -0.36 6.38 -10.37
CA SER A 54 -1.10 6.19 -11.63
C SER A 54 -0.97 4.75 -12.09
N TRP A 55 -2.05 4.18 -12.63
CA TRP A 55 -2.04 2.82 -13.15
C TRP A 55 -2.79 2.68 -14.47
N GLU A 56 -2.30 1.78 -15.31
CA GLU A 56 -2.86 1.50 -16.64
C GLU A 56 -2.57 0.06 -17.09
N GLY A 57 -3.28 -0.38 -18.13
CA GLY A 57 -3.11 -1.73 -18.69
C GLY A 57 -3.71 -2.86 -17.84
N PHE A 58 -4.62 -2.54 -16.91
CA PHE A 58 -5.39 -3.53 -16.15
C PHE A 58 -6.42 -4.23 -17.05
N PRO A 59 -6.87 -5.46 -16.70
CA PRO A 59 -7.81 -6.22 -17.54
C PRO A 59 -9.16 -5.51 -17.74
N ASP A 60 -9.76 -5.64 -18.93
CA ASP A 60 -11.08 -5.07 -19.26
C ASP A 60 -12.21 -5.58 -18.35
N ALA A 61 -12.05 -6.77 -17.76
CA ALA A 61 -13.01 -7.35 -16.82
C ALA A 61 -12.99 -6.71 -15.42
N THR A 62 -12.09 -5.75 -15.17
CA THR A 62 -11.97 -5.05 -13.89
C THR A 62 -13.22 -4.21 -13.60
N LYS A 63 -13.69 -4.25 -12.36
CA LYS A 63 -14.88 -3.51 -11.90
C LYS A 63 -14.59 -2.55 -10.75
N SER A 64 -13.52 -2.77 -10.01
CA SER A 64 -13.02 -1.86 -8.97
C SER A 64 -11.54 -2.11 -8.71
N PHE A 65 -10.93 -1.24 -7.90
CA PHE A 65 -9.58 -1.42 -7.40
C PHE A 65 -9.52 -1.43 -5.87
N LEU A 66 -8.50 -2.11 -5.34
CA LEU A 66 -7.99 -1.87 -3.99
C LEU A 66 -6.59 -1.27 -4.12
N VAL A 67 -6.30 -0.21 -3.35
CA VAL A 67 -4.97 0.41 -3.25
C VAL A 67 -4.45 0.21 -1.83
N SER A 68 -3.22 -0.27 -1.66
CA SER A 68 -2.62 -0.45 -0.33
C SER A 68 -1.16 -0.03 -0.26
N CYS A 69 -0.69 0.25 0.96
CA CYS A 69 0.72 0.42 1.29
C CYS A 69 1.06 -0.49 2.48
N PHE A 70 2.04 -1.37 2.30
CA PHE A 70 2.47 -2.34 3.32
C PHE A 70 3.99 -2.33 3.49
N ASP A 71 4.44 -2.32 4.75
CA ASP A 71 5.84 -2.46 5.15
C ASP A 71 6.07 -3.87 5.73
N PRO A 72 6.63 -4.82 4.96
CA PRO A 72 6.97 -6.15 5.47
C PRO A 72 8.20 -6.13 6.39
N ASP A 73 8.98 -5.04 6.38
CA ASP A 73 10.21 -4.93 7.13
C ASP A 73 9.98 -4.39 8.55
N ALA A 74 8.81 -3.80 8.86
CA ALA A 74 8.44 -3.40 10.22
C ALA A 74 8.69 -4.54 11.25
N PRO A 75 9.29 -4.25 12.43
CA PRO A 75 9.78 -5.25 13.39
C PRO A 75 8.66 -5.95 14.19
N GLY A 76 7.67 -6.51 13.50
CA GLY A 76 6.57 -7.29 14.03
C GLY A 76 6.30 -8.53 13.17
N PRO A 77 5.53 -9.51 13.68
CA PRO A 77 5.27 -10.75 12.95
C PRO A 77 4.37 -10.58 11.71
N ALA A 78 3.76 -9.40 11.53
CA ALA A 78 2.75 -9.14 10.51
C ALA A 78 3.08 -7.94 9.60
N GLY A 79 4.29 -7.39 9.68
CA GLY A 79 4.64 -6.12 9.03
C GLY A 79 3.81 -4.95 9.56
N TRP A 80 3.57 -3.94 8.72
CA TRP A 80 2.74 -2.78 9.06
C TRP A 80 1.92 -2.28 7.85
N TRP A 81 0.61 -2.12 8.03
CA TRP A 81 -0.30 -1.56 7.04
C TRP A 81 -0.39 -0.04 7.19
N HIS A 82 0.17 0.65 6.21
CA HIS A 82 0.26 2.12 6.14
C HIS A 82 -0.95 2.75 5.46
N TRP A 83 -1.60 2.00 4.56
CA TRP A 83 -2.78 2.47 3.84
C TRP A 83 -3.54 1.30 3.23
N THR A 84 -4.86 1.34 3.23
CA THR A 84 -5.70 0.42 2.46
C THR A 84 -6.99 1.12 2.08
N VAL A 85 -7.19 1.36 0.79
CA VAL A 85 -8.37 1.96 0.20
C VAL A 85 -9.11 0.89 -0.58
N VAL A 86 -10.38 0.71 -0.26
CA VAL A 86 -11.25 -0.28 -0.91
C VAL A 86 -12.31 0.40 -1.77
N ASP A 87 -12.91 -0.38 -2.66
CA ASP A 87 -14.02 0.03 -3.52
C ASP A 87 -13.70 1.26 -4.39
N VAL A 88 -12.44 1.38 -4.82
CA VAL A 88 -12.02 2.43 -5.77
C VAL A 88 -12.70 2.17 -7.11
N PRO A 89 -13.50 3.12 -7.64
CA PRO A 89 -14.23 2.91 -8.89
C PRO A 89 -13.29 2.62 -10.06
N VAL A 90 -13.69 1.74 -10.99
CA VAL A 90 -12.88 1.42 -12.19
C VAL A 90 -12.54 2.63 -13.06
N THR A 91 -13.32 3.70 -12.96
CA THR A 91 -13.05 4.98 -13.65
C THR A 91 -11.90 5.79 -13.02
N THR A 92 -11.40 5.38 -11.85
CA THR A 92 -10.24 5.99 -11.19
C THR A 92 -8.99 5.22 -11.58
N THR A 93 -8.09 5.88 -12.31
CA THR A 93 -6.81 5.30 -12.77
C THR A 93 -5.60 6.04 -12.20
N SER A 94 -5.83 6.98 -11.29
CA SER A 94 -4.79 7.70 -10.58
C SER A 94 -5.31 8.29 -9.28
N LEU A 95 -4.44 8.40 -8.28
CA LEU A 95 -4.64 9.18 -7.06
C LEU A 95 -3.53 10.24 -6.99
N PRO A 96 -3.87 11.54 -6.96
CA PRO A 96 -2.89 12.60 -6.68
C PRO A 96 -2.19 12.41 -5.32
N ALA A 97 -1.04 13.07 -5.14
CA ALA A 97 -0.42 13.15 -3.84
C ALA A 97 -1.41 13.76 -2.82
N GLY A 98 -1.60 13.09 -1.67
CA GLY A 98 -2.57 13.51 -0.65
C GLY A 98 -4.03 13.54 -1.12
N ALA A 99 -4.40 12.72 -2.11
CA ALA A 99 -5.73 12.73 -2.71
C ALA A 99 -6.88 12.63 -1.70
N GLU A 100 -7.94 13.40 -1.94
CA GLU A 100 -9.27 13.03 -1.49
C GLU A 100 -9.72 11.78 -2.26
N LEU A 101 -10.31 10.82 -1.53
CA LEU A 101 -10.74 9.56 -2.14
C LEU A 101 -11.94 9.77 -3.07
N PRO A 102 -12.00 9.08 -4.22
CA PRO A 102 -13.14 9.18 -5.13
C PRO A 102 -14.42 8.68 -4.46
N ALA A 103 -15.58 9.18 -4.93
CA ALA A 103 -16.87 8.79 -4.39
C ALA A 103 -17.07 7.26 -4.44
N GLY A 104 -17.47 6.68 -3.31
CA GLY A 104 -17.66 5.24 -3.14
C GLY A 104 -16.45 4.53 -2.54
N ALA A 105 -15.24 5.08 -2.70
CA ALA A 105 -14.04 4.55 -2.07
C ALA A 105 -13.91 5.02 -0.61
N PHE A 106 -13.28 4.20 0.22
CA PHE A 106 -12.95 4.58 1.59
C PHE A 106 -11.67 3.90 2.08
N ALA A 107 -10.97 4.55 2.99
CA ALA A 107 -9.81 3.98 3.66
C ALA A 107 -10.26 3.16 4.89
N LEU A 108 -9.66 1.98 5.05
CA LEU A 108 -9.72 1.22 6.29
C LEU A 108 -8.77 1.82 7.32
N ARG A 109 -9.01 1.53 8.60
CA ARG A 109 -8.08 1.90 9.67
C ARG A 109 -6.79 1.10 9.54
N GLY A 110 -5.66 1.80 9.39
CA GLY A 110 -4.32 1.20 9.38
C GLY A 110 -3.92 0.64 10.75
N ASP A 111 -2.69 0.12 10.84
CA ASP A 111 -2.18 -0.41 12.12
C ASP A 111 -1.91 0.69 13.17
N ASP A 112 -1.93 1.97 12.76
CA ASP A 112 -1.95 3.12 13.65
C ASP A 112 -3.36 3.45 14.20
N GLY A 113 -4.41 2.80 13.68
CA GLY A 113 -5.80 2.98 14.07
C GLY A 113 -6.56 4.04 13.25
N GLU A 114 -5.93 4.65 12.25
CA GLU A 114 -6.50 5.78 11.52
C GLU A 114 -6.93 5.41 10.10
N ALA A 115 -8.07 5.95 9.66
CA ALA A 115 -8.62 5.69 8.33
C ALA A 115 -8.03 6.64 7.27
N ARG A 116 -6.70 6.62 7.13
CA ARG A 116 -5.95 7.45 6.17
C ARG A 116 -4.60 6.81 5.84
N TYR A 117 -3.86 7.44 4.94
CA TYR A 117 -2.44 7.13 4.74
C TYR A 117 -1.62 7.55 5.97
N VAL A 118 -0.71 6.68 6.39
CA VAL A 118 0.37 7.00 7.31
C VAL A 118 1.71 6.68 6.68
N GLY A 119 2.60 7.65 6.68
CA GLY A 119 3.90 7.60 6.03
C GLY A 119 4.91 6.68 6.72
N ALA A 120 6.03 6.48 6.03
CA ALA A 120 7.18 5.77 6.54
C ALA A 120 7.70 6.39 7.85
N ALA A 121 7.95 5.56 8.85
CA ALA A 121 8.57 5.96 10.12
C ALA A 121 9.33 4.78 10.77
N PRO A 122 10.28 4.15 10.05
CA PRO A 122 11.01 2.99 10.57
C PRO A 122 11.85 3.40 11.79
N PRO A 123 12.11 2.52 12.77
CA PRO A 123 12.89 2.90 13.94
C PRO A 123 14.29 3.46 13.56
N PRO A 124 14.80 4.49 14.25
CA PRO A 124 16.14 5.02 13.99
C PRO A 124 17.22 3.94 14.13
N GLY A 125 18.08 3.81 13.12
CA GLY A 125 19.15 2.81 13.10
C GLY A 125 18.70 1.37 12.78
N ASP A 126 17.44 1.15 12.38
CA ASP A 126 17.01 -0.11 11.79
C ASP A 126 17.56 -0.29 10.37
N GLN A 127 17.37 -1.47 9.78
CA GLN A 127 17.64 -1.70 8.35
C GLN A 127 16.78 -0.79 7.45
N VAL A 128 17.07 -0.76 6.14
CA VAL A 128 16.19 -0.08 5.18
C VAL A 128 14.85 -0.82 5.13
N HIS A 129 13.74 -0.11 5.32
CA HIS A 129 12.39 -0.64 5.15
C HIS A 129 11.89 -0.38 3.73
N ARG A 130 11.05 -1.29 3.24
CA ARG A 130 10.38 -1.19 1.93
C ARG A 130 8.90 -0.94 2.13
N TYR A 131 8.34 -0.06 1.32
CA TYR A 131 6.92 0.31 1.33
C TYR A 131 6.31 -0.13 0.01
N PHE A 132 5.54 -1.21 0.06
CA PHE A 132 4.89 -1.82 -1.09
C PHE A 132 3.56 -1.12 -1.35
N PHE A 133 3.54 -0.23 -2.33
CA PHE A 133 2.33 0.35 -2.89
C PHE A 133 1.76 -0.61 -3.93
N VAL A 134 0.54 -1.08 -3.71
CA VAL A 134 -0.07 -2.12 -4.55
C VAL A 134 -1.46 -1.73 -4.99
N VAL A 135 -1.74 -1.96 -6.27
CA VAL A 135 -3.08 -1.86 -6.84
C VAL A 135 -3.53 -3.25 -7.28
N HIS A 136 -4.66 -3.70 -6.73
CA HIS A 136 -5.34 -4.90 -7.19
C HIS A 136 -6.49 -4.50 -8.13
N ALA A 137 -6.54 -5.11 -9.31
CA ALA A 137 -7.68 -5.03 -10.21
C ALA A 137 -8.68 -6.15 -9.89
N LEU A 138 -9.93 -5.81 -9.57
CA LEU A 138 -10.91 -6.73 -9.00
C LEU A 138 -12.08 -7.04 -9.95
N ASP A 139 -12.62 -8.25 -9.89
CA ASP A 139 -13.76 -8.71 -10.70
C ASP A 139 -15.15 -8.35 -10.14
N VAL A 140 -15.18 -7.68 -9.00
CA VAL A 140 -16.38 -7.17 -8.31
C VAL A 140 -16.34 -5.65 -8.21
N PRO A 141 -17.50 -4.97 -8.27
CA PRO A 141 -17.54 -3.51 -8.13
C PRO A 141 -17.35 -3.03 -6.68
N SER A 142 -17.56 -3.91 -5.70
CA SER A 142 -17.32 -3.67 -4.28
C SER A 142 -16.99 -4.99 -3.60
N LEU A 143 -16.11 -4.95 -2.60
CA LEU A 143 -15.78 -6.09 -1.75
C LEU A 143 -16.82 -6.34 -0.65
N GLY A 144 -17.79 -5.44 -0.45
CA GLY A 144 -18.81 -5.55 0.60
C GLY A 144 -18.25 -5.42 2.02
N LEU A 145 -17.11 -4.74 2.17
CA LEU A 145 -16.43 -4.54 3.44
C LEU A 145 -16.99 -3.32 4.18
N GLY A 146 -16.96 -3.36 5.51
CA GLY A 146 -17.25 -2.20 6.36
C GLY A 146 -15.97 -1.48 6.81
N PRO A 147 -16.07 -0.23 7.32
CA PRO A 147 -14.92 0.57 7.77
C PRO A 147 -14.14 -0.04 8.94
N ASP A 148 -14.74 -0.96 9.68
CA ASP A 148 -14.10 -1.68 10.80
C ASP A 148 -13.34 -2.93 10.35
N THR A 149 -13.33 -3.23 9.05
CA THR A 149 -12.54 -4.34 8.49
C THR A 149 -11.06 -4.02 8.61
N THR A 150 -10.25 -4.97 9.08
CA THR A 150 -8.80 -4.77 9.17
C THR A 150 -8.15 -4.85 7.78
N PRO A 151 -7.05 -4.12 7.53
CA PRO A 151 -6.28 -4.24 6.30
C PRO A 151 -5.87 -5.68 5.96
N GLY A 152 -5.44 -6.47 6.95
CA GLY A 152 -5.12 -7.88 6.76
C GLY A 152 -6.31 -8.73 6.30
N ALA A 153 -7.51 -8.50 6.86
CA ALA A 153 -8.72 -9.18 6.42
C ALA A 153 -9.13 -8.76 5.00
N ALA A 154 -9.06 -7.46 4.69
CA ALA A 154 -9.36 -6.94 3.36
C ALA A 154 -8.41 -7.51 2.29
N ASN A 155 -7.09 -7.45 2.53
CA ASN A 155 -6.09 -7.99 1.62
C ASN A 155 -6.12 -9.53 1.54
N THR A 156 -6.73 -10.22 2.51
CA THR A 156 -7.05 -11.65 2.36
C THR A 156 -8.27 -11.85 1.46
N ALA A 157 -9.31 -11.04 1.62
CA ALA A 157 -10.53 -11.11 0.81
C ALA A 157 -10.27 -10.82 -0.67
N VAL A 158 -9.36 -9.90 -1.01
CA VAL A 158 -9.05 -9.57 -2.42
C VAL A 158 -8.45 -10.73 -3.20
N LEU A 159 -7.83 -11.71 -2.53
CA LEU A 159 -7.21 -12.87 -3.19
C LEU A 159 -8.22 -13.63 -4.07
N PHE A 160 -9.49 -13.65 -3.67
CA PHE A 160 -10.55 -14.37 -4.39
C PHE A 160 -11.14 -13.58 -5.57
N HIS A 161 -10.78 -12.30 -5.69
CA HIS A 161 -11.34 -11.36 -6.67
C HIS A 161 -10.28 -10.72 -7.57
N THR A 162 -9.00 -10.94 -7.29
CA THR A 162 -7.89 -10.31 -8.01
C THR A 162 -7.76 -10.91 -9.41
N LEU A 163 -7.99 -10.08 -10.43
CA LEU A 163 -7.73 -10.38 -11.83
C LEU A 163 -6.27 -10.11 -12.22
N ALA A 164 -5.70 -9.04 -11.67
CA ALA A 164 -4.32 -8.62 -11.92
C ALA A 164 -3.81 -7.77 -10.75
N ARG A 165 -2.49 -7.62 -10.63
CA ARG A 165 -1.84 -6.87 -9.55
C ARG A 165 -0.66 -6.06 -10.06
N ALA A 166 -0.60 -4.78 -9.70
CA ALA A 166 0.56 -3.93 -9.93
C ALA A 166 1.22 -3.55 -8.61
N VAL A 167 2.55 -3.55 -8.58
CA VAL A 167 3.35 -3.34 -7.37
C VAL A 167 4.41 -2.27 -7.65
N LEU A 168 4.51 -1.30 -6.77
CA LEU A 168 5.50 -0.23 -6.78
C LEU A 168 6.10 -0.12 -5.38
N VAL A 169 7.43 -0.19 -5.29
CA VAL A 169 8.11 -0.22 -3.99
C VAL A 169 8.93 1.05 -3.81
N GLY A 170 8.72 1.76 -2.71
CA GLY A 170 9.65 2.81 -2.23
C GLY A 170 10.44 2.31 -1.02
N THR A 171 11.53 2.97 -0.66
CA THR A 171 12.33 2.62 0.52
C THR A 171 12.48 3.79 1.49
N TYR A 172 12.73 3.52 2.77
CA TYR A 172 13.08 4.56 3.72
C TYR A 172 13.92 4.00 4.87
N GLN A 173 14.78 4.85 5.45
CA GLN A 173 15.57 4.57 6.64
C GLN A 173 15.77 5.88 7.40
N GLN A 174 15.80 5.81 8.74
CA GLN A 174 16.12 6.93 9.64
C GLN A 174 17.55 6.83 10.16
#